data_AF-A0A7V6SIN4-F1
#
_entry.id   AF-A0A7V6SIN4-F1
#
_cell.length_a   1.000
_cell.length_b   1.000
_cell.length_c   1.000
_cell.angle_alpha   90.00
_cell.angle_beta   90.00
_cell.angle_gamma   90.00
#
_symmetry.space_group_name_H-M   'P 1'
#
loop_
_entity.id
_entity.type
_entity.pdbx_description
1 polymer ?
#
loop_
_entity_poly.entity_id
_entity_poly.type
_entity_poly.pdbx_seq_one_letter_code
_entity_poly.pdbx_strand_id
1 'polypeptide(L)'
;MRTSTRSAHPAARPSASPAGTRPSSSALPLSFGLLAASALISVVLAFSEVRVVSRDSLLPIAALTTALAAVRIGWWREETAGGPDASASSETERRRICYFWANLLLAGAAIAFSPIFGLYLFMGYYEAARSRVRAQHWAGMIGTALVIAVAQLGGPTSPIFTLPIYLLFVAINIGIASVMLVLDRNREALMDELAA
;
A
#
# COMPACT_ATOMS: atom_id res chain seq x y z
N MET A 1 44.49 53.76 -27.76
CA MET A 1 43.46 53.70 -26.70
C MET A 1 42.79 52.33 -26.80
N ARG A 2 43.22 51.36 -25.99
CA ARG A 2 42.75 49.97 -25.99
C ARG A 2 41.69 49.83 -24.90
N THR A 3 40.43 49.59 -25.27
CA THR A 3 39.38 49.17 -24.33
C THR A 3 39.10 47.68 -24.55
N SER A 4 39.83 46.87 -23.79
CA SER A 4 39.67 45.43 -23.68
C SER A 4 38.59 45.13 -22.62
N THR A 5 37.34 44.99 -23.02
CA THR A 5 36.28 44.45 -22.15
C THR A 5 36.27 42.92 -22.29
N ARG A 6 37.02 42.28 -21.39
CA ARG A 6 37.12 40.82 -21.29
C ARG A 6 35.81 40.25 -20.77
N SER A 7 35.15 39.50 -21.63
CA SER A 7 34.12 38.49 -21.39
C SER A 7 34.19 37.85 -20.00
N ALA A 8 33.13 38.03 -19.20
CA ALA A 8 32.87 37.25 -18.00
C ALA A 8 32.18 35.95 -18.41
N HIS A 9 32.96 34.89 -18.48
CA HIS A 9 32.51 33.53 -18.72
C HIS A 9 31.75 33.03 -17.47
N PRO A 10 30.46 32.68 -17.54
CA PRO A 10 29.79 32.03 -16.42
C PRO A 10 30.40 30.63 -16.26
N ALA A 11 31.04 30.42 -15.11
CA ALA A 11 31.54 29.11 -14.71
C ALA A 11 30.34 28.17 -14.51
N ALA A 12 30.14 27.27 -15.47
CA ALA A 12 29.27 26.12 -15.29
C ALA A 12 29.77 25.33 -14.07
N ARG A 13 28.93 25.18 -13.04
CA ARG A 13 29.13 24.20 -11.97
C ARG A 13 28.51 22.88 -12.42
N PRO A 14 29.29 21.84 -12.76
CA PRO A 14 28.78 20.50 -12.77
C PRO A 14 28.88 19.94 -11.35
N SER A 15 27.78 19.94 -10.62
CA SER A 15 27.64 19.12 -9.41
C SER A 15 26.33 18.35 -9.52
N ALA A 16 26.32 17.40 -10.44
CA ALA A 16 25.46 16.24 -10.30
C ALA A 16 25.89 15.53 -9.01
N SER A 17 25.04 15.57 -7.99
CA SER A 17 25.16 14.70 -6.84
C SER A 17 24.22 13.51 -7.08
N PRO A 18 24.72 12.31 -7.43
CA PRO A 18 23.93 11.12 -7.56
C PRO A 18 23.94 10.38 -6.22
N ALA A 19 23.06 10.73 -5.29
CA ALA A 19 22.90 9.99 -4.04
C ALA A 19 21.61 10.46 -3.35
N GLY A 20 20.60 9.65 -3.08
CA GLY A 20 20.39 8.24 -3.32
C GLY A 20 19.01 7.94 -2.76
N THR A 21 18.01 7.89 -3.63
CA THR A 21 16.72 7.29 -3.27
C THR A 21 16.97 5.78 -3.17
N ARG A 22 17.51 5.34 -2.04
CA ARG A 22 17.57 3.92 -1.71
C ARG A 22 16.14 3.39 -1.89
N PRO A 23 15.93 2.35 -2.71
CA PRO A 23 14.62 1.73 -2.81
C PRO A 23 14.21 1.31 -1.39
N SER A 24 12.96 1.60 -1.03
CA SER A 24 12.35 1.32 0.26
C SER A 24 12.30 -0.19 0.53
N SER A 25 13.44 -0.76 0.90
CA SER A 25 13.68 -2.16 1.23
C SER A 25 12.85 -2.67 2.43
N SER A 26 12.15 -1.78 3.13
CA SER A 26 11.39 -2.07 4.35
C SER A 26 9.95 -2.52 4.12
N ALA A 27 9.40 -2.37 2.91
CA ALA A 27 7.99 -2.66 2.67
C ALA A 27 7.66 -4.17 2.70
N LEU A 28 8.60 -5.02 2.24
CA LEU A 28 8.36 -6.45 2.12
C LEU A 28 8.26 -7.18 3.46
N PRO A 29 9.23 -7.05 4.39
CA PRO A 29 9.17 -7.73 5.68
C PRO A 29 7.95 -7.30 6.50
N LEU A 30 7.56 -6.03 6.40
CA LEU A 30 6.37 -5.50 7.05
C LEU A 30 5.09 -6.15 6.49
N SER A 31 4.96 -6.25 5.16
CA SER A 31 3.78 -6.85 4.53
C SER A 31 3.61 -8.33 4.90
N PHE A 32 4.69 -9.12 4.90
CA PHE A 32 4.67 -10.51 5.33
C PHE A 32 4.44 -10.65 6.83
N GLY A 33 5.03 -9.76 7.64
CA GLY A 33 4.81 -9.72 9.08
C GLY A 33 3.35 -9.47 9.42
N LEU A 34 2.71 -8.50 8.76
CA LEU A 34 1.29 -8.23 8.94
C LEU A 34 0.40 -9.39 8.43
N LEU A 35 0.73 -9.98 7.28
CA LEU A 35 -0.01 -11.14 6.76
C LEU A 35 0.07 -12.34 7.73
N ALA A 36 1.27 -12.65 8.21
CA ALA A 36 1.49 -13.74 9.16
C ALA A 36 0.82 -13.47 10.51
N ALA A 37 0.91 -12.23 11.02
CA ALA A 37 0.23 -11.82 12.24
C ALA A 37 -1.29 -11.95 12.09
N SER A 38 -1.86 -11.48 10.96
CA SER A 38 -3.28 -11.62 10.69
C SER A 38 -3.71 -13.09 10.67
N ALA A 39 -3.00 -13.94 9.93
CA ALA A 39 -3.31 -15.37 9.86
C ALA A 39 -3.19 -16.07 11.23
N LEU A 40 -2.14 -15.77 12.00
CA LEU A 40 -1.93 -16.33 13.33
C LEU A 40 -3.05 -15.93 14.29
N ILE A 41 -3.42 -14.64 14.32
CA ILE A 41 -4.51 -14.14 15.16
C ILE A 41 -5.83 -14.80 14.73
N SER A 42 -6.10 -14.96 13.43
CA SER A 42 -7.29 -15.66 12.93
C SER A 42 -7.34 -17.12 13.41
N VAL A 43 -6.21 -17.82 13.40
CA VAL A 43 -6.11 -19.19 13.93
C VAL A 43 -6.40 -19.20 15.42
N VAL A 44 -5.77 -18.33 16.21
CA VAL A 44 -6.00 -18.23 17.66
C VAL A 44 -7.48 -17.94 17.96
N LEU A 45 -8.11 -17.05 17.20
CA LEU A 45 -9.54 -16.74 17.36
C LEU A 45 -10.47 -17.90 16.98
N ALA A 46 -10.09 -18.75 16.02
CA ALA A 46 -10.88 -19.94 15.69
C ALA A 46 -10.84 -21.02 16.79
N PHE A 47 -9.80 -20.99 17.62
CA PHE A 47 -9.65 -21.89 18.77
C PHE A 47 -10.12 -21.28 20.09
N SER A 48 -10.33 -19.97 20.15
CA SER A 48 -10.94 -19.32 21.31
C SER A 48 -12.47 -19.40 21.24
N GLU A 49 -13.15 -19.26 22.37
CA GLU A 49 -14.63 -19.27 22.42
C GLU A 49 -15.26 -18.01 21.79
N VAL A 50 -14.44 -17.12 21.22
CA VAL A 50 -14.87 -15.89 20.56
C VAL A 50 -15.35 -16.21 19.15
N ARG A 51 -16.67 -16.16 18.94
CA ARG A 51 -17.35 -16.49 17.67
C ARG A 51 -17.13 -15.49 16.52
N VAL A 52 -15.88 -15.07 16.29
CA VAL A 52 -15.50 -14.18 15.19
C VAL A 52 -14.98 -14.97 13.99
N VAL A 53 -14.32 -16.11 14.22
CA VAL A 53 -13.80 -16.98 13.15
C VAL A 53 -14.27 -18.42 13.39
N SER A 54 -14.90 -19.06 12.40
CA SER A 54 -15.26 -20.47 12.49
C SER A 54 -14.06 -21.36 12.20
N ARG A 55 -14.00 -22.53 12.86
CA ARG A 55 -12.97 -23.55 12.57
C ARG A 55 -13.05 -24.07 11.14
N ASP A 56 -14.25 -24.12 10.57
CA ASP A 56 -14.47 -24.53 9.17
C ASP A 56 -13.85 -23.53 8.18
N SER A 57 -13.58 -22.30 8.63
CA SER A 57 -12.94 -21.25 7.83
C SER A 57 -11.41 -21.33 7.84
N LEU A 58 -10.79 -22.23 8.61
CA LEU A 58 -9.33 -22.32 8.68
C LEU A 58 -8.69 -22.72 7.34
N LEU A 59 -9.30 -23.65 6.61
CA LEU A 59 -8.81 -24.09 5.30
C LEU A 59 -8.87 -22.96 4.25
N PRO A 60 -10.00 -22.24 4.06
CA PRO A 60 -10.01 -21.09 3.15
C PRO A 60 -9.08 -19.97 3.62
N ILE A 61 -8.94 -19.73 4.93
CA ILE A 61 -7.97 -18.74 5.46
C ILE A 61 -6.53 -19.13 5.06
N ALA A 62 -6.14 -20.39 5.24
CA ALA A 62 -4.80 -20.86 4.86
C ALA A 62 -4.57 -20.75 3.34
N ALA A 63 -5.56 -21.13 2.53
CA ALA A 63 -5.49 -21.01 1.08
C ALA A 63 -5.34 -19.55 0.62
N LEU A 64 -6.17 -18.64 1.16
CA LEU A 64 -6.11 -17.22 0.83
C LEU A 64 -4.82 -16.55 1.33
N THR A 65 -4.33 -16.93 2.51
CA THR A 65 -3.04 -16.47 3.04
C THR A 65 -1.91 -16.87 2.10
N THR A 66 -1.93 -18.12 1.62
CA THR A 66 -0.93 -18.64 0.68
C THR A 66 -1.03 -17.91 -0.67
N ALA A 67 -2.24 -17.66 -1.17
CA ALA A 67 -2.46 -16.90 -2.40
C ALA A 67 -1.98 -15.44 -2.29
N LEU A 68 -2.27 -14.78 -1.16
CA LEU A 68 -1.78 -13.43 -0.86
C LEU A 68 -0.24 -13.40 -0.81
N ALA A 69 0.37 -14.37 -0.15
CA ALA A 69 1.82 -14.51 -0.13
C ALA A 69 2.40 -14.70 -1.54
N ALA A 70 1.77 -15.55 -2.38
CA ALA A 70 2.21 -15.76 -3.76
C ALA A 70 2.11 -14.48 -4.61
N VAL A 71 1.01 -13.73 -4.48
CA VAL A 71 0.84 -12.41 -5.12
C VAL A 71 1.93 -11.44 -4.68
N ARG A 72 2.27 -11.41 -3.38
CA ARG A 72 3.35 -10.57 -2.84
C ARG A 72 4.73 -10.94 -3.36
N ILE A 73 5.02 -12.24 -3.46
CA ILE A 73 6.27 -12.72 -4.05
C ILE A 73 6.33 -12.31 -5.53
N GLY A 74 5.24 -12.48 -6.27
CA GLY A 74 5.13 -12.06 -7.68
C GLY A 74 5.40 -10.57 -7.84
N TRP A 75 4.74 -9.72 -7.04
CA TRP A 75 4.98 -8.28 -7.01
C TRP A 75 6.46 -7.97 -6.74
N TRP A 76 7.04 -8.56 -5.69
CA TRP A 76 8.42 -8.30 -5.30
C TRP A 76 9.41 -8.66 -6.40
N ARG A 77 9.23 -9.80 -7.06
CA ARG A 77 10.07 -10.24 -8.18
C ARG A 77 10.05 -9.24 -9.32
N GLU A 78 8.88 -8.68 -9.64
CA GLU A 78 8.75 -7.64 -10.68
C GLU A 78 9.41 -6.32 -10.24
N GLU A 79 9.32 -5.97 -8.96
CA GLU A 79 10.00 -4.78 -8.41
C GLU A 79 11.52 -4.93 -8.36
N THR A 80 12.05 -6.15 -8.20
CA THR A 80 13.50 -6.44 -8.23
C THR A 80 14.05 -6.70 -9.64
N ALA A 81 13.26 -7.29 -10.54
CA ALA A 81 13.66 -7.55 -11.92
C ALA A 81 13.66 -6.28 -12.77
N GLY A 82 12.81 -5.31 -12.43
CA GLY A 82 12.83 -4.00 -13.06
C GLY A 82 14.04 -3.20 -12.60
N GLY A 83 15.10 -3.16 -13.42
CA GLY A 83 16.21 -2.22 -13.23
C GLY A 83 15.75 -0.76 -13.22
N PRO A 84 16.65 0.22 -12.94
CA PRO A 84 16.30 1.63 -12.79
C PRO A 84 15.42 2.18 -13.93
N ASP A 85 15.70 1.76 -15.16
CA ASP A 85 15.01 2.21 -16.38
C ASP A 85 13.68 1.47 -16.66
N ALA A 86 13.50 0.26 -16.12
CA ALA A 86 12.30 -0.56 -16.35
C ALA A 86 11.07 -0.01 -15.62
N SER A 87 11.29 0.76 -14.54
CA SER A 87 10.22 1.43 -13.80
C SER A 87 9.45 2.45 -14.63
N ALA A 88 9.96 2.87 -15.79
CA ALA A 88 9.31 3.79 -16.72
C ALA A 88 8.44 3.10 -17.80
N SER A 89 8.48 1.77 -17.92
CA SER A 89 7.71 1.06 -18.94
C SER A 89 6.22 0.94 -18.55
N SER A 90 5.33 1.15 -19.52
CA SER A 90 3.87 1.03 -19.33
C SER A 90 3.43 -0.39 -18.94
N GLU A 91 4.19 -1.41 -19.34
CA GLU A 91 3.90 -2.80 -19.01
C GLU A 91 4.16 -3.12 -17.54
N THR A 92 5.27 -2.67 -16.96
CA THR A 92 5.56 -2.83 -15.53
C THR A 92 4.50 -2.13 -14.67
N GLU A 93 4.04 -0.94 -15.08
CA GLU A 93 2.96 -0.25 -14.38
C GLU A 93 1.64 -1.02 -14.46
N ARG A 94 1.27 -1.56 -15.63
CA ARG A 94 0.07 -2.39 -15.78
C ARG A 94 0.13 -3.64 -14.88
N ARG A 95 1.28 -4.31 -14.81
CA ARG A 95 1.47 -5.49 -13.93
C ARG A 95 1.33 -5.12 -12.45
N ARG A 96 1.93 -4.02 -12.00
CA ARG A 96 1.76 -3.50 -10.62
C ARG A 96 0.29 -3.24 -10.29
N ILE A 97 -0.44 -2.61 -11.20
CA ILE A 97 -1.89 -2.40 -11.06
C ILE A 97 -2.62 -3.73 -10.93
N CYS A 98 -2.30 -4.73 -11.77
CA CYS A 98 -2.90 -6.06 -11.68
C CYS A 98 -2.63 -6.73 -10.33
N TYR A 99 -1.38 -6.72 -9.84
CA TYR A 99 -1.08 -7.31 -8.54
C TYR A 99 -1.77 -6.58 -7.38
N PHE A 100 -1.94 -5.25 -7.47
CA PHE A 100 -2.60 -4.46 -6.44
C PHE A 100 -4.06 -4.89 -6.33
N TRP A 101 -4.77 -4.93 -7.46
CA TRP A 101 -6.17 -5.34 -7.48
C TRP A 101 -6.34 -6.80 -7.10
N ALA A 102 -5.44 -7.69 -7.56
CA ALA A 102 -5.45 -9.10 -7.13
C ALA A 102 -5.28 -9.23 -5.61
N ASN A 103 -4.32 -8.49 -5.03
CA ASN A 103 -4.11 -8.46 -3.59
C ASN A 103 -5.33 -7.93 -2.83
N LEU A 104 -5.91 -6.83 -3.28
CA LEU A 104 -7.10 -6.24 -2.67
C LEU A 104 -8.31 -7.19 -2.72
N LEU A 105 -8.53 -7.85 -3.85
CA LEU A 105 -9.63 -8.82 -4.01
C LEU A 105 -9.43 -10.05 -3.12
N LEU A 106 -8.22 -10.61 -3.08
CA LEU A 106 -7.90 -11.75 -2.21
C LEU A 106 -8.00 -11.38 -0.73
N ALA A 107 -7.56 -10.19 -0.34
CA ALA A 107 -7.68 -9.70 1.03
C ALA A 107 -9.15 -9.46 1.40
N GLY A 108 -9.95 -8.91 0.48
CA GLY A 108 -11.40 -8.78 0.65
C GLY A 108 -12.08 -10.14 0.83
N ALA A 109 -11.69 -11.15 0.04
CA ALA A 109 -12.17 -12.51 0.23
C ALA A 109 -11.74 -13.07 1.60
N ALA A 110 -10.51 -12.83 2.05
CA ALA A 110 -10.03 -13.26 3.36
C ALA A 110 -10.80 -12.60 4.50
N ILE A 111 -11.18 -11.33 4.36
CA ILE A 111 -12.00 -10.58 5.33
C ILE A 111 -13.39 -11.18 5.51
N ALA A 112 -13.95 -11.80 4.47
CA ALA A 112 -15.22 -12.53 4.59
C ALA A 112 -15.13 -13.74 5.55
N PHE A 113 -13.94 -14.30 5.73
CA PHE A 113 -13.68 -15.41 6.66
C PHE A 113 -13.09 -14.95 8.00
N SER A 114 -12.31 -13.88 7.99
CA SER A 114 -11.74 -13.29 9.21
C SER A 114 -11.48 -11.79 9.04
N PRO A 115 -12.16 -10.92 9.81
CA PRO A 115 -11.98 -9.46 9.71
C PRO A 115 -10.57 -9.00 10.08
N ILE A 116 -9.76 -9.85 10.72
CA ILE A 116 -8.37 -9.57 11.10
C ILE A 116 -7.46 -9.30 9.89
N PHE A 117 -7.81 -9.80 8.69
CA PHE A 117 -7.07 -9.48 7.46
C PHE A 117 -7.18 -8.01 7.06
N GLY A 118 -8.09 -7.24 7.68
CA GLY A 118 -8.10 -5.78 7.56
C GLY A 118 -6.79 -5.13 8.03
N LEU A 119 -6.10 -5.72 9.02
CA LEU A 119 -4.80 -5.22 9.51
C LEU A 119 -3.73 -5.27 8.41
N TYR A 120 -3.64 -6.41 7.72
CA TYR A 120 -2.76 -6.57 6.57
C TYR A 120 -3.11 -5.58 5.44
N LEU A 121 -4.41 -5.39 5.19
CA LEU A 121 -4.87 -4.58 4.07
C LEU A 121 -4.62 -3.08 4.22
N PHE A 122 -4.29 -2.58 5.42
CA PHE A 122 -3.86 -1.18 5.61
C PHE A 122 -2.66 -0.80 4.73
N MET A 123 -1.78 -1.75 4.41
CA MET A 123 -0.67 -1.53 3.46
C MET A 123 -1.16 -1.13 2.06
N GLY A 124 -2.41 -1.45 1.71
CA GLY A 124 -3.04 -1.06 0.46
C GLY A 124 -3.11 0.45 0.26
N TYR A 125 -3.22 1.26 1.33
CA TYR A 125 -3.16 2.73 1.20
C TYR A 125 -1.80 3.20 0.72
N TYR A 126 -0.73 2.66 1.31
CA TYR A 126 0.64 2.99 0.93
C TYR A 126 0.91 2.58 -0.53
N GLU A 127 0.43 1.41 -0.94
CA GLU A 127 0.55 0.93 -2.32
C GLU A 127 -0.23 1.78 -3.32
N ALA A 128 -1.47 2.14 -2.98
CA ALA A 128 -2.28 3.03 -3.80
C ALA A 128 -1.62 4.41 -3.96
N ALA A 129 -1.02 4.93 -2.88
CA ALA A 129 -0.33 6.21 -2.89
C ALA A 129 0.91 6.23 -3.81
N ARG A 130 1.60 5.10 -3.96
CA ARG A 130 2.77 4.94 -4.85
C ARG A 130 2.43 4.84 -6.34
N SER A 131 1.15 4.76 -6.71
CA SER A 131 0.73 4.72 -8.11
C SER A 131 1.02 6.04 -8.82
N ARG A 132 1.66 5.99 -10.00
CA ARG A 132 1.92 7.20 -10.82
C ARG A 132 0.67 7.69 -11.53
N VAL A 133 -0.24 6.78 -11.88
CA VAL A 133 -1.54 7.15 -12.44
C VAL A 133 -2.46 7.67 -11.33
N ARG A 134 -2.83 8.96 -11.41
CA ARG A 134 -3.69 9.65 -10.44
C ARG A 134 -5.08 9.01 -10.28
N ALA A 135 -5.66 8.51 -11.37
CA ALA A 135 -6.95 7.81 -11.30
C ALA A 135 -6.84 6.49 -10.52
N GLN A 136 -5.78 5.71 -10.76
CA GLN A 136 -5.50 4.47 -10.05
C GLN A 136 -5.18 4.71 -8.57
N HIS A 137 -4.48 5.79 -8.25
CA HIS A 137 -4.24 6.21 -6.88
C HIS A 137 -5.58 6.37 -6.13
N TRP A 138 -6.49 7.20 -6.64
CA TRP A 138 -7.79 7.41 -6.00
C TRP A 138 -8.63 6.14 -5.96
N ALA A 139 -8.69 5.39 -7.06
CA ALA A 139 -9.43 4.14 -7.13
C ALA A 139 -8.89 3.11 -6.10
N GLY A 140 -7.57 3.02 -5.95
CA GLY A 140 -6.93 2.13 -4.99
C GLY A 140 -7.18 2.55 -3.53
N MET A 141 -7.12 3.85 -3.23
CA MET A 141 -7.45 4.36 -1.89
C MET A 141 -8.91 4.08 -1.53
N ILE A 142 -9.84 4.40 -2.44
CA ILE A 142 -11.28 4.17 -2.23
C ILE A 142 -11.54 2.67 -2.10
N GLY A 143 -11.00 1.84 -2.99
CA GLY A 143 -11.14 0.38 -2.93
C GLY A 143 -10.63 -0.20 -1.61
N THR A 144 -9.47 0.24 -1.16
CA THR A 144 -8.90 -0.16 0.14
C THR A 144 -9.80 0.27 1.30
N ALA A 145 -10.30 1.51 1.29
CA ALA A 145 -11.21 2.02 2.31
C ALA A 145 -12.53 1.26 2.40
N LEU A 146 -13.11 0.90 1.26
CA LEU A 146 -14.33 0.08 1.19
C LEU A 146 -14.10 -1.27 1.88
N VAL A 147 -13.02 -1.97 1.53
CA VAL A 147 -12.76 -3.30 2.06
C VAL A 147 -12.36 -3.27 3.54
N ILE A 148 -11.56 -2.28 3.97
CA ILE A 148 -11.19 -2.10 5.38
C ILE A 148 -12.43 -1.77 6.24
N ALA A 149 -13.37 -0.98 5.72
CA ALA A 149 -14.61 -0.70 6.44
C ALA A 149 -15.42 -1.98 6.72
N VAL A 150 -15.44 -2.94 5.78
CA VAL A 150 -16.05 -4.27 6.01
C VAL A 150 -15.35 -5.00 7.17
N ALA A 151 -14.02 -4.99 7.20
CA ALA A 151 -13.24 -5.60 8.28
C ALA A 151 -13.51 -4.94 9.64
N GLN A 152 -13.55 -3.60 9.69
CA GLN A 152 -13.82 -2.83 10.91
C GLN A 152 -15.21 -3.10 11.50
N LEU A 153 -16.19 -3.41 10.65
CA LEU A 153 -17.52 -3.81 11.10
C LEU A 153 -17.60 -5.24 11.63
N GLY A 154 -16.51 -6.00 11.60
CA GLY A 154 -16.49 -7.41 11.99
C GLY A 154 -16.90 -8.37 10.87
N GLY A 155 -16.92 -7.89 9.62
CA GLY A 155 -17.29 -8.67 8.45
C GLY A 155 -18.77 -8.52 8.03
N PRO A 156 -19.15 -9.11 6.88
CA PRO A 156 -20.48 -8.94 6.28
C PRO A 156 -21.62 -9.58 7.09
N THR A 157 -21.32 -10.51 8.00
CA THR A 157 -22.30 -11.18 8.86
C THR A 157 -22.54 -10.47 10.19
N SER A 158 -21.90 -9.33 10.41
CA SER A 158 -21.96 -8.60 11.67
C SER A 158 -23.31 -7.91 11.87
N PRO A 159 -23.90 -7.94 13.09
CA PRO A 159 -25.19 -7.28 13.37
C PRO A 159 -25.12 -5.75 13.26
N ILE A 160 -23.93 -5.15 13.34
CA ILE A 160 -23.72 -3.71 13.18
C ILE A 160 -23.47 -3.30 11.71
N PHE A 161 -23.44 -4.26 10.78
CA PHE A 161 -23.25 -3.99 9.36
C PHE A 161 -24.52 -3.36 8.77
N THR A 162 -24.63 -2.05 8.92
CA THR A 162 -25.69 -1.25 8.29
C THR A 162 -25.04 -0.28 7.30
N LEU A 163 -25.75 0.04 6.22
CA LEU A 163 -25.23 0.93 5.18
C LEU A 163 -24.75 2.28 5.74
N PRO A 164 -25.48 2.97 6.66
CA PRO A 164 -25.01 4.24 7.20
C PRO A 164 -23.69 4.11 7.99
N ILE A 165 -23.56 3.07 8.83
CA ILE A 165 -22.34 2.83 9.61
C ILE A 165 -21.18 2.46 8.67
N TYR A 166 -21.43 1.62 7.67
CA TYR A 166 -20.45 1.29 6.65
C TYR A 166 -19.94 2.54 5.92
N LEU A 167 -20.84 3.40 5.42
CA LEU A 167 -20.46 4.64 4.75
C LEU A 167 -19.70 5.59 5.69
N LEU A 168 -20.03 5.62 6.98
CA LEU A 168 -19.28 6.39 7.97
C LEU A 168 -17.83 5.88 8.11
N PHE A 169 -17.62 4.57 8.26
CA PHE A 169 -16.27 3.99 8.31
C PHE A 169 -15.49 4.22 7.02
N VAL A 170 -16.13 4.11 5.86
CA VAL A 170 -15.52 4.43 4.56
C VAL A 170 -15.06 5.89 4.54
N ALA A 171 -15.91 6.83 4.97
CA ALA A 171 -15.58 8.25 5.02
C ALA A 171 -14.40 8.53 5.97
N ILE A 172 -14.39 7.92 7.17
CA ILE A 172 -13.29 8.03 8.13
C ILE A 172 -11.98 7.52 7.53
N ASN A 173 -12.02 6.34 6.91
CA ASN A 173 -10.87 5.71 6.26
C ASN A 173 -10.29 6.58 5.14
N ILE A 174 -11.15 7.15 4.27
CA ILE A 174 -10.71 8.08 3.22
C ILE A 174 -10.14 9.37 3.83
N GLY A 175 -10.76 9.88 4.89
CA GLY A 175 -10.27 11.05 5.63
C GLY A 175 -8.86 10.83 6.19
N ILE A 176 -8.64 9.71 6.89
CA ILE A 176 -7.32 9.36 7.44
C ILE A 176 -6.28 9.21 6.34
N ALA A 177 -6.61 8.49 5.26
CA ALA A 177 -5.69 8.32 4.12
C ALA A 177 -5.33 9.66 3.47
N SER A 178 -6.30 10.57 3.34
CA SER A 178 -6.08 11.91 2.79
C SER A 178 -5.17 12.75 3.68
N VAL A 179 -5.35 12.69 5.02
CA VAL A 179 -4.50 13.39 5.98
C VAL A 179 -3.07 12.85 5.94
N MET A 180 -2.88 11.52 5.90
CA MET A 180 -1.55 10.91 5.78
C MET A 180 -0.83 11.39 4.52
N LEU A 181 -1.53 11.45 3.39
CA LEU A 181 -0.97 11.92 2.13
C LEU A 181 -0.53 13.39 2.20
N VAL A 182 -1.30 14.26 2.86
CA VAL A 182 -0.92 15.67 3.06
C VAL A 182 0.30 15.77 3.99
N LEU A 183 0.34 14.99 5.07
CA LEU A 183 1.46 14.98 6.01
C LEU A 183 2.75 14.49 5.36
N ASP A 184 2.69 13.46 4.53
CA ASP A 184 3.86 12.92 3.83
C ASP A 184 4.42 13.94 2.83
N ARG A 185 3.55 14.65 2.10
CA ARG A 185 3.99 15.77 1.23
C ARG A 185 4.65 16.90 2.00
N ASN A 186 4.10 17.26 3.17
CA ASN A 186 4.70 18.30 4.01
C ASN A 186 6.05 17.85 4.57
N ARG A 187 6.20 16.57 4.94
CA ARG A 187 7.47 16.00 5.39
C ARG A 187 8.51 16.03 4.29
N GLU A 188 8.16 15.64 3.07
CA GLU A 188 9.04 15.72 1.91
C GLU A 188 9.51 17.16 1.67
N ALA A 189 8.60 18.14 1.67
CA ALA A 189 8.94 19.55 1.50
C ALA A 189 9.90 20.08 2.58
N LEU A 190 9.70 19.69 3.84
CA LEU A 190 10.60 20.08 4.95
C LEU A 190 11.96 19.41 4.85
N MET A 191 12.05 18.16 4.39
CA MET A 191 13.33 17.48 4.18
C MET A 191 14.12 18.13 3.03
N ASP A 192 13.44 18.52 1.96
CA ASP A 192 14.06 19.24 0.83
C ASP A 192 14.58 20.62 1.28
N GLU A 193 13.82 21.33 2.13
CA GLU A 193 14.25 22.62 2.70
C GLU A 193 15.47 22.48 3.61
N LEU A 194 15.54 21.42 4.43
CA LEU A 194 16.70 21.16 5.31
C LEU A 194 17.94 20.64 4.56
N ALA A 195 17.78 20.11 3.35
CA ALA A 195 18.88 19.61 2.52
C ALA A 195 19.48 20.67 1.58
N ALA A 196 18.83 21.83 1.45
CA ALA A 196 19.26 22.98 0.64
C ALA A 196 20.17 23.94 1.40
#